data_AF-A0A3B9CTJ4-F1
#
_entry.id   AF-A0A3B9CTJ4-F1
#
_cell.length_a   1.000
_cell.length_b   1.000
_cell.length_c   1.000
_cell.angle_alpha   90.00
_cell.angle_beta   90.00
_cell.angle_gamma   90.00
#
_symmetry.space_group_name_H-M   'P 1'
#
loop_
_entity.id
_entity.type
_entity.pdbx_description
1 polymer ?
#
loop_
_entity_poly.entity_id
_entity_poly.type
_entity_poly.pdbx_seq_one_letter_code
_entity_poly.pdbx_strand_id
1 'polypeptide(L)'
;CSREGVKAYCIGNSAVFGREKGYIETTWEADGETFTEDLPADMGPETVRAECVQIPFWLAKTRHLNRMSSGYGPYTLSRLCTETGGVFFLAADNNRIKWDNVVMRRYTPDYRPVANYVRELSTNRAKAALISAAEITMLESGDVPIPQLVFMANNDNILRQQITEAQKPLATLDYYVMQLQAQLEAGESDRAKLDSDRWRAGYDLALGRTLAMRVRALGYNAMLADMKSNPKTFTKEGSNQWELVPSDEIGGGATVRKLHKRAMQYLSRVIDEHAGTPWAYFATAELSAPLGWEWQERQIAMPAQNMGNNNANNTPRPQFAPEEEARRREMRRRQQKKQMSRPNL
;
A
#
# COMPACT_ATOMS: atom_id res chain seq x y z
N CYS A 1 -33.19 18.44 -13.91
CA CYS A 1 -33.49 17.40 -12.89
C CYS A 1 -34.02 18.02 -11.60
N SER A 2 -33.18 18.61 -10.74
CA SER A 2 -33.64 19.15 -9.43
C SER A 2 -34.70 20.26 -9.57
N ARG A 3 -34.50 21.24 -10.46
CA ARG A 3 -35.48 22.30 -10.75
C ARG A 3 -36.83 21.79 -11.30
N GLU A 4 -36.82 20.61 -11.92
CA GLU A 4 -37.98 19.96 -12.53
C GLU A 4 -38.61 18.91 -11.58
N GLY A 5 -38.13 18.78 -10.35
CA GLY A 5 -38.61 17.77 -9.38
C GLY A 5 -38.28 16.31 -9.73
N VAL A 6 -37.43 16.07 -10.73
CA VAL A 6 -37.05 14.72 -11.17
C VAL A 6 -36.01 14.13 -10.21
N LYS A 7 -36.38 12.99 -9.59
CA LYS A 7 -35.51 12.20 -8.69
C LYS A 7 -34.70 11.19 -9.48
N ALA A 8 -33.39 11.09 -9.22
CA ALA A 8 -32.53 10.08 -9.79
C ALA A 8 -32.29 8.94 -8.80
N TYR A 9 -32.47 7.70 -9.25
CA TYR A 9 -32.12 6.50 -8.48
C TYR A 9 -31.08 5.73 -9.28
N CYS A 10 -29.96 5.41 -8.64
CA CYS A 10 -28.88 4.65 -9.26
C CYS A 10 -28.65 3.36 -8.47
N ILE A 11 -28.29 2.29 -9.16
CA ILE A 11 -27.81 1.05 -8.55
C ILE A 11 -26.43 0.74 -9.10
N GLY A 12 -25.49 0.37 -8.22
CA GLY A 12 -24.13 0.07 -8.64
C GLY A 12 -23.26 -0.45 -7.52
N ASN A 13 -22.02 -0.84 -7.87
CA ASN A 13 -21.03 -1.32 -6.92
C ASN A 13 -20.52 -0.18 -6.01
N SER A 14 -19.88 -0.56 -4.91
CA SER A 14 -19.22 0.41 -4.05
C SER A 14 -17.93 0.92 -4.70
N ALA A 15 -17.65 2.22 -4.56
CA ALA A 15 -16.36 2.78 -4.95
C ALA A 15 -15.23 2.13 -4.13
N VAL A 16 -14.04 2.04 -4.71
CA VAL A 16 -12.86 1.51 -4.02
C VAL A 16 -12.32 2.59 -3.10
N PHE A 17 -12.06 2.22 -1.85
CA PHE A 17 -11.63 3.19 -0.84
C PHE A 17 -10.32 3.90 -1.24
N GLY A 18 -10.39 5.23 -1.33
CA GLY A 18 -9.26 6.11 -1.62
C GLY A 18 -8.69 5.97 -3.03
N ARG A 19 -9.42 5.33 -3.96
CA ARG A 19 -8.93 5.00 -5.31
C ARG A 19 -10.01 5.22 -6.37
N GLU A 20 -9.60 5.74 -7.52
CA GLU A 20 -10.47 5.86 -8.69
C GLU A 20 -10.66 4.52 -9.42
N LYS A 21 -9.57 3.75 -9.57
CA LYS A 21 -9.59 2.47 -10.28
C LYS A 21 -9.70 1.30 -9.31
N GLY A 22 -10.64 0.40 -9.60
CA GLY A 22 -10.80 -0.87 -8.91
C GLY A 22 -10.43 -2.06 -9.79
N TYR A 23 -10.51 -3.26 -9.20
CA TYR A 23 -10.32 -4.51 -9.95
C TYR A 23 -11.47 -5.46 -9.72
N ILE A 24 -12.12 -5.90 -10.80
CA ILE A 24 -13.22 -6.86 -10.74
C ILE A 24 -12.70 -8.24 -11.13
N GLU A 25 -13.04 -9.24 -10.33
CA GLU A 25 -12.71 -10.64 -10.65
C GLU A 25 -13.62 -11.07 -11.79
N THR A 26 -13.05 -11.17 -12.99
CA THR A 26 -13.78 -11.50 -14.19
C THR A 26 -13.39 -12.91 -14.60
N THR A 27 -14.39 -13.76 -14.75
CA THR A 27 -14.23 -15.09 -15.32
C THR A 27 -14.80 -15.09 -16.72
N TRP A 28 -14.01 -15.50 -17.70
CA TRP A 28 -14.44 -15.67 -19.09
C TRP A 28 -13.95 -17.01 -19.64
N GLU A 29 -14.64 -17.51 -20.65
CA GLU A 29 -14.27 -18.73 -21.35
C GLU A 29 -13.74 -18.38 -22.74
N ALA A 30 -12.64 -19.02 -23.13
CA ALA A 30 -12.10 -18.94 -24.48
C ALA A 30 -11.54 -20.30 -24.90
N ASP A 31 -11.95 -20.78 -26.07
CA ASP A 31 -11.54 -22.07 -26.65
C ASP A 31 -11.66 -23.28 -25.69
N GLY A 32 -12.72 -23.32 -24.87
CA GLY A 32 -12.97 -24.41 -23.91
C GLY A 32 -12.13 -24.35 -22.62
N GLU A 33 -11.37 -23.27 -22.41
CA GLU A 33 -10.66 -23.00 -21.16
C GLU A 33 -11.29 -21.82 -20.41
N THR A 34 -11.51 -21.98 -19.11
CA THR A 34 -11.96 -20.91 -18.22
C THR A 34 -10.76 -20.13 -17.67
N PHE A 35 -10.81 -18.81 -17.80
CA PHE A 35 -9.82 -17.88 -17.26
C PHE A 35 -10.46 -16.99 -16.22
N THR A 36 -9.78 -16.86 -15.07
CA THR A 36 -10.13 -15.88 -14.04
C THR A 36 -8.99 -14.87 -13.92
N GLU A 37 -9.30 -13.58 -14.03
CA GLU A 37 -8.35 -12.49 -13.82
C GLU A 37 -9.01 -11.29 -13.16
N ASP A 38 -8.18 -10.55 -12.43
CA ASP A 38 -8.50 -9.26 -11.88
C ASP A 38 -8.32 -8.21 -12.97
N LEU A 39 -9.43 -7.78 -13.57
CA LEU A 39 -9.45 -6.77 -14.62
C LEU A 39 -9.64 -5.38 -14.02
N PRO A 40 -8.87 -4.37 -14.44
CA PRO A 40 -9.11 -3.00 -14.01
C PRO A 40 -10.48 -2.56 -14.50
N ALA A 41 -11.26 -1.95 -13.61
CA ALA A 41 -12.55 -1.37 -13.94
C ALA A 41 -12.61 0.06 -13.40
N ASP A 42 -13.23 0.96 -14.15
CA ASP A 42 -13.51 2.30 -13.66
C ASP A 42 -14.71 2.23 -12.72
N MET A 43 -14.42 2.32 -11.42
CA MET A 43 -15.42 2.27 -10.36
C MET A 43 -15.69 3.65 -9.78
N GLY A 44 -14.98 4.69 -10.27
CA GLY A 44 -15.02 6.05 -9.76
C GLY A 44 -14.54 6.19 -8.31
N PRO A 45 -14.04 7.38 -7.92
CA PRO A 45 -13.67 7.65 -6.54
C PRO A 45 -14.91 7.82 -5.66
N GLU A 46 -14.78 7.58 -4.35
CA GLU A 46 -15.86 7.85 -3.39
C GLU A 46 -16.00 9.33 -3.03
N THR A 47 -14.99 10.15 -3.33
CA THR A 47 -14.90 11.59 -3.03
C THR A 47 -14.59 12.42 -4.27
N VAL A 48 -14.77 13.74 -4.14
CA VAL A 48 -14.49 14.72 -5.20
C VAL A 48 -13.00 14.81 -5.57
N ARG A 49 -12.10 14.61 -4.59
CA ARG A 49 -10.64 14.57 -4.76
C ARG A 49 -10.08 13.43 -3.92
N ALA A 50 -8.81 13.11 -4.13
CA ALA A 50 -8.10 12.11 -3.35
C ALA A 50 -7.99 12.56 -1.88
N GLU A 51 -8.69 11.87 -0.98
CA GLU A 51 -8.68 12.13 0.47
C GLU A 51 -7.86 11.10 1.25
N CYS A 52 -7.18 10.18 0.56
CA CYS A 52 -6.39 9.11 1.17
C CYS A 52 -5.00 9.05 0.55
N VAL A 53 -3.96 9.10 1.39
CA VAL A 53 -2.58 8.86 0.94
C VAL A 53 -2.38 7.39 0.58
N GLN A 54 -1.70 7.15 -0.55
CA GLN A 54 -1.40 5.81 -1.07
C GLN A 54 0.05 5.42 -0.77
N ILE A 55 0.37 5.26 0.52
CA ILE A 55 1.66 4.75 0.96
C ILE A 55 1.60 3.20 0.98
N PRO A 56 2.57 2.48 0.38
CA PRO A 56 2.57 1.02 0.40
C PRO A 56 2.91 0.47 1.79
N PHE A 57 2.57 -0.79 2.01
CA PHE A 57 3.01 -1.54 3.19
C PHE A 57 4.25 -2.35 2.85
N TRP A 58 5.32 -2.18 3.62
CA TRP A 58 6.54 -3.00 3.47
C TRP A 58 6.38 -4.40 4.05
N LEU A 59 5.66 -4.52 5.17
CA LEU A 59 5.61 -5.75 5.98
C LEU A 59 4.20 -6.34 6.06
N ALA A 60 3.19 -5.47 6.16
CA ALA A 60 1.82 -5.93 6.29
C ALA A 60 1.36 -6.59 4.98
N LYS A 61 0.91 -7.85 5.08
CA LYS A 61 0.31 -8.58 3.96
C LYS A 61 -1.13 -8.12 3.76
N THR A 62 -1.30 -6.89 3.32
CA THR A 62 -2.61 -6.34 3.00
C THR A 62 -3.05 -6.85 1.63
N ARG A 63 -3.74 -7.99 1.62
CA ARG A 63 -4.30 -8.55 0.37
C ARG A 63 -5.49 -7.72 -0.07
N HIS A 64 -5.64 -7.54 -1.39
CA HIS A 64 -6.83 -6.97 -2.02
C HIS A 64 -7.20 -5.55 -1.57
N LEU A 65 -6.23 -4.71 -1.21
CA LEU A 65 -6.50 -3.28 -0.92
C LEU A 65 -7.19 -2.57 -2.09
N ASN A 66 -6.84 -2.95 -3.32
CA ASN A 66 -7.44 -2.41 -4.54
C ASN A 66 -8.89 -2.89 -4.76
N ARG A 67 -9.47 -3.65 -3.81
CA ARG A 67 -10.85 -4.17 -3.78
C ARG A 67 -11.52 -3.92 -2.43
N MET A 68 -10.97 -3.00 -1.65
CA MET A 68 -11.53 -2.64 -0.37
C MET A 68 -12.69 -1.68 -0.63
N SER A 69 -13.89 -2.05 -0.17
CA SER A 69 -15.05 -1.20 -0.32
C SER A 69 -14.86 0.10 0.45
N SER A 70 -15.24 1.23 -0.14
CA SER A 70 -15.37 2.50 0.58
C SER A 70 -16.61 2.54 1.49
N GLY A 71 -17.57 1.62 1.30
CA GLY A 71 -18.91 1.70 1.90
C GLY A 71 -19.85 2.69 1.20
N TYR A 72 -19.39 3.37 0.14
CA TYR A 72 -20.16 4.36 -0.61
C TYR A 72 -20.17 4.05 -2.10
N GLY A 73 -21.14 4.63 -2.83
CA GLY A 73 -21.14 4.60 -4.28
C GLY A 73 -20.10 5.57 -4.87
N PRO A 74 -19.89 5.53 -6.20
CA PRO A 74 -19.07 6.50 -6.90
C PRO A 74 -19.59 7.92 -6.65
N TYR A 75 -18.68 8.88 -6.45
CA TYR A 75 -18.99 10.23 -6.01
C TYR A 75 -20.00 10.93 -6.90
N THR A 76 -19.79 10.88 -8.23
CA THR A 76 -20.63 11.58 -9.21
C THR A 76 -22.07 11.10 -9.20
N LEU A 77 -22.28 9.79 -9.18
CA LEU A 77 -23.61 9.16 -9.14
C LEU A 77 -24.28 9.35 -7.78
N SER A 78 -23.52 9.22 -6.68
CA SER A 78 -24.03 9.42 -5.33
C SER A 78 -24.48 10.87 -5.13
N ARG A 79 -23.68 11.84 -5.55
CA ARG A 79 -24.03 13.27 -5.52
C ARG A 79 -25.24 13.58 -6.38
N LEU A 80 -25.35 13.02 -7.59
CA LEU A 80 -26.52 13.19 -8.45
C LEU A 80 -27.82 12.71 -7.74
N CYS A 81 -27.77 11.54 -7.11
CA CYS A 81 -28.90 11.01 -6.33
C CYS A 81 -29.23 11.95 -5.16
N THR A 82 -28.23 12.38 -4.39
CA THR A 82 -28.42 13.29 -3.26
C THR A 82 -29.01 14.64 -3.69
N GLU A 83 -28.50 15.27 -4.75
CA GLU A 83 -28.96 16.56 -5.26
C GLU A 83 -30.39 16.54 -5.83
N THR A 84 -30.85 15.37 -6.26
CA THR A 84 -32.20 15.17 -6.80
C THR A 84 -33.17 14.61 -5.76
N GLY A 85 -32.74 14.36 -4.52
CA GLY A 85 -33.57 13.75 -3.47
C GLY A 85 -33.91 12.28 -3.72
N GLY A 86 -33.10 11.60 -4.54
CA GLY A 86 -33.17 10.16 -4.76
C GLY A 86 -32.14 9.40 -3.92
N VAL A 87 -31.86 8.16 -4.30
CA VAL A 87 -31.02 7.22 -3.52
C VAL A 87 -30.10 6.42 -4.44
N PHE A 88 -28.84 6.27 -4.02
CA PHE A 88 -27.92 5.30 -4.60
C PHE A 88 -28.02 3.98 -3.83
N PHE A 89 -28.38 2.91 -4.53
CA PHE A 89 -28.44 1.55 -3.98
C PHE A 89 -27.13 0.83 -4.25
N LEU A 90 -26.45 0.41 -3.19
CA LEU A 90 -25.27 -0.45 -3.29
C LEU A 90 -25.71 -1.86 -3.68
N ALA A 91 -25.26 -2.32 -4.85
CA ALA A 91 -25.41 -3.71 -5.26
C ALA A 91 -24.62 -4.62 -4.32
N ALA A 92 -24.99 -5.91 -4.26
CA ALA A 92 -24.23 -6.92 -3.53
C ALA A 92 -22.85 -7.09 -4.19
N ASP A 93 -21.89 -6.32 -3.70
CA ASP A 93 -20.57 -6.19 -4.31
C ASP A 93 -19.68 -7.40 -3.99
N ASN A 94 -18.76 -7.72 -4.90
CA ASN A 94 -17.73 -8.75 -4.74
C ASN A 94 -16.49 -8.24 -3.99
N ASN A 95 -16.51 -7.00 -3.49
CA ASN A 95 -15.46 -6.48 -2.62
C ASN A 95 -15.27 -7.40 -1.40
N ARG A 96 -14.02 -7.87 -1.23
CA ARG A 96 -13.66 -8.86 -0.20
C ARG A 96 -13.68 -8.29 1.21
N ILE A 97 -13.49 -6.97 1.35
CA ILE A 97 -13.51 -6.25 2.62
C ILE A 97 -14.65 -5.25 2.59
N LYS A 98 -15.60 -5.41 3.53
CA LYS A 98 -16.81 -4.58 3.69
C LYS A 98 -16.87 -4.03 5.11
N TRP A 99 -17.58 -2.93 5.28
CA TRP A 99 -17.72 -2.21 6.55
C TRP A 99 -19.18 -2.16 6.99
N ASP A 100 -19.40 -2.01 8.29
CA ASP A 100 -20.75 -1.81 8.81
C ASP A 100 -21.30 -0.45 8.37
N ASN A 101 -22.41 -0.47 7.63
CA ASN A 101 -23.08 0.73 7.14
C ASN A 101 -23.51 1.67 8.28
N VAL A 102 -23.85 1.14 9.45
CA VAL A 102 -24.26 1.95 10.62
C VAL A 102 -23.09 2.79 11.12
N VAL A 103 -21.90 2.19 11.20
CA VAL A 103 -20.65 2.89 11.56
C VAL A 103 -20.28 3.90 10.48
N MET A 104 -20.34 3.46 9.22
CA MET A 104 -19.90 4.28 8.09
C MET A 104 -20.76 5.54 7.90
N ARG A 105 -22.05 5.57 8.26
CA ARG A 105 -22.90 6.79 8.14
C ARG A 105 -22.26 8.09 8.64
N ARG A 106 -21.40 8.05 9.68
CA ARG A 106 -20.69 9.24 10.21
C ARG A 106 -19.53 9.73 9.34
N TYR A 107 -19.08 8.91 8.41
CA TYR A 107 -17.92 9.12 7.53
C TYR A 107 -18.35 9.43 6.09
N THR A 108 -19.60 9.86 5.90
CA THR A 108 -20.19 10.10 4.58
C THR A 108 -19.36 11.14 3.81
N PRO A 109 -19.02 10.90 2.53
CA PRO A 109 -18.37 11.88 1.68
C PRO A 109 -19.17 13.18 1.57
N ASP A 110 -18.49 14.29 1.29
CA ASP A 110 -19.14 15.58 1.12
C ASP A 110 -19.84 15.68 -0.24
N TYR A 111 -21.16 15.53 -0.26
CA TYR A 111 -21.99 15.68 -1.47
C TYR A 111 -22.52 17.10 -1.70
N ARG A 112 -22.11 18.10 -0.91
CA ARG A 112 -22.50 19.51 -1.11
C ARG A 112 -21.90 20.04 -2.43
N PRO A 113 -22.33 21.23 -2.90
CA PRO A 113 -21.73 21.85 -4.08
C PRO A 113 -20.21 21.96 -3.97
N VAL A 114 -19.50 21.63 -5.05
CA VAL A 114 -18.02 21.60 -5.09
C VAL A 114 -17.37 22.91 -4.64
N ALA A 115 -18.03 24.04 -4.88
CA ALA A 115 -17.56 25.35 -4.41
C ALA A 115 -17.45 25.43 -2.87
N ASN A 116 -18.33 24.75 -2.12
CA ASN A 116 -18.24 24.70 -0.66
C ASN A 116 -17.06 23.84 -0.21
N TYR A 117 -16.86 22.69 -0.86
CA TYR A 117 -15.71 21.83 -0.61
C TYR A 117 -14.39 22.59 -0.84
N VAL A 118 -14.25 23.29 -1.97
CA VAL A 118 -13.07 24.10 -2.29
C VAL A 118 -12.85 25.23 -1.26
N ARG A 119 -13.94 25.87 -0.80
CA ARG A 119 -13.86 26.88 0.26
C ARG A 119 -13.38 26.29 1.58
N GLU A 120 -13.81 25.08 1.94
CA GLU A 120 -13.34 24.43 3.16
C GLU A 120 -11.86 24.05 3.11
N LEU A 121 -11.36 23.68 1.93
CA LEU A 121 -9.92 23.47 1.74
C LEU A 121 -9.13 24.76 1.96
N SER A 122 -9.66 25.93 1.58
CA SER A 122 -8.95 27.20 1.81
C SER A 122 -9.03 27.70 3.25
N THR A 123 -10.04 27.29 4.03
CA THR A 123 -10.21 27.74 5.42
C THR A 123 -9.56 26.81 6.45
N ASN A 124 -9.30 25.55 6.12
CA ASN A 124 -8.67 24.60 7.04
C ASN A 124 -7.40 23.99 6.41
N ARG A 125 -6.24 24.31 6.99
CA ARG A 125 -4.95 23.84 6.47
C ARG A 125 -4.75 22.33 6.59
N ALA A 126 -5.37 21.65 7.56
CA ALA A 126 -5.29 20.19 7.65
C ALA A 126 -6.03 19.51 6.48
N LYS A 127 -7.20 20.03 6.07
CA LYS A 127 -7.91 19.53 4.90
C LYS A 127 -7.07 19.74 3.63
N ALA A 128 -6.52 20.94 3.41
CA ALA A 128 -5.65 21.22 2.27
C ALA A 128 -4.41 20.32 2.24
N ALA A 129 -3.72 20.20 3.38
CA ALA A 129 -2.53 19.37 3.52
C ALA A 129 -2.80 17.89 3.19
N LEU A 130 -3.92 17.33 3.66
CA LEU A 130 -4.31 15.96 3.35
C LEU A 130 -4.50 15.75 1.84
N ILE A 131 -5.24 16.64 1.18
CA ILE A 131 -5.50 16.54 -0.26
C ILE A 131 -4.19 16.65 -1.04
N SER A 132 -3.35 17.64 -0.74
CA SER A 132 -2.07 17.79 -1.44
C SER A 132 -1.16 16.58 -1.25
N ALA A 133 -1.10 16.01 -0.04
CA ALA A 133 -0.33 14.79 0.22
C ALA A 133 -0.89 13.60 -0.56
N ALA A 134 -2.22 13.44 -0.60
CA ALA A 134 -2.86 12.37 -1.35
C ALA A 134 -2.59 12.49 -2.86
N GLU A 135 -2.61 13.71 -3.41
CA GLU A 135 -2.32 13.97 -4.82
C GLU A 135 -0.86 13.66 -5.19
N ILE A 136 0.09 14.05 -4.33
CA ILE A 136 1.50 13.63 -4.48
C ILE A 136 1.57 12.11 -4.56
N THR A 137 0.86 11.40 -3.66
CA THR A 137 0.88 9.94 -3.69
C THR A 137 0.23 9.35 -4.93
N MET A 138 -0.79 9.96 -5.51
CA MET A 138 -1.40 9.45 -6.75
C MET A 138 -0.46 9.59 -7.94
N LEU A 139 0.28 10.71 -8.03
CA LEU A 139 1.24 10.96 -9.10
C LEU A 139 2.49 10.07 -9.01
N GLU A 140 2.95 9.78 -7.78
CA GLU A 140 4.23 9.10 -7.52
C GLU A 140 4.07 7.65 -6.98
N SER A 141 2.83 7.13 -6.89
CA SER A 141 2.51 5.83 -6.26
C SER A 141 3.24 4.62 -6.84
N GLY A 142 3.75 4.69 -8.07
CA GLY A 142 4.47 3.59 -8.73
C GLY A 142 5.92 3.43 -8.30
N ASP A 143 6.52 4.44 -7.67
CA ASP A 143 7.98 4.54 -7.52
C ASP A 143 8.49 4.27 -6.10
N VAL A 144 7.62 3.83 -5.19
CA VAL A 144 8.00 3.56 -3.80
C VAL A 144 8.69 2.19 -3.71
N PRO A 145 10.00 2.12 -3.41
CA PRO A 145 10.74 0.87 -3.45
C PRO A 145 10.36 -0.07 -2.29
N ILE A 146 10.40 -1.38 -2.59
CA ILE A 146 10.31 -2.44 -1.58
C ILE A 146 11.74 -2.73 -1.09
N PRO A 147 12.02 -2.66 0.22
CA PRO A 147 13.37 -2.83 0.74
C PRO A 147 13.79 -4.30 0.61
N GLN A 148 15.08 -4.50 0.35
CA GLN A 148 15.69 -5.82 0.46
C GLN A 148 15.91 -6.13 1.94
N LEU A 149 15.23 -7.15 2.47
CA LEU A 149 15.36 -7.53 3.87
C LEU A 149 16.36 -8.66 4.10
N VAL A 150 16.86 -9.27 3.02
CA VAL A 150 17.63 -10.51 3.10
C VAL A 150 18.98 -10.32 2.41
N PHE A 151 20.07 -10.64 3.11
CA PHE A 151 21.44 -10.39 2.69
C PHE A 151 22.29 -11.64 2.85
N MET A 152 22.92 -12.06 1.75
CA MET A 152 23.86 -13.19 1.77
C MET A 152 25.16 -12.75 2.42
N ALA A 153 25.67 -13.58 3.34
CA ALA A 153 26.89 -13.29 4.08
C ALA A 153 27.92 -14.42 3.94
N ASN A 154 28.05 -14.94 2.72
CA ASN A 154 29.12 -15.87 2.36
C ASN A 154 30.52 -15.22 2.42
N ASN A 155 30.58 -13.89 2.24
CA ASN A 155 31.79 -13.06 2.32
C ASN A 155 31.39 -11.62 2.66
N ASP A 156 32.12 -10.96 3.56
CA ASP A 156 31.93 -9.56 3.96
C ASP A 156 31.90 -8.58 2.78
N ASN A 157 32.70 -8.82 1.74
CA ASN A 157 32.71 -7.99 0.54
C ASN A 157 31.37 -8.06 -0.21
N ILE A 158 30.78 -9.26 -0.31
CA ILE A 158 29.48 -9.48 -0.94
C ILE A 158 28.40 -8.81 -0.10
N LEU A 159 28.44 -8.98 1.23
CA LEU A 159 27.52 -8.34 2.16
C LEU A 159 27.54 -6.81 2.02
N ARG A 160 28.73 -6.20 2.05
CA ARG A 160 28.89 -4.75 1.90
C ARG A 160 28.41 -4.23 0.54
N GLN A 161 28.62 -5.00 -0.53
CA GLN A 161 28.10 -4.66 -1.85
C GLN A 161 26.57 -4.72 -1.89
N GLN A 162 25.97 -5.79 -1.38
CA GLN A 162 24.51 -5.93 -1.30
C GLN A 162 23.88 -4.82 -0.47
N ILE A 163 24.48 -4.48 0.68
CA ILE A 163 24.04 -3.34 1.51
C ILE A 163 24.08 -2.03 0.71
N THR A 164 25.16 -1.79 -0.04
CA THR A 164 25.30 -0.55 -0.82
C THR A 164 24.23 -0.45 -1.91
N GLU A 165 23.92 -1.55 -2.61
CA GLU A 165 22.83 -1.57 -3.58
C GLU A 165 21.46 -1.38 -2.93
N ALA A 166 21.23 -1.99 -1.76
CA ALA A 166 19.97 -1.88 -1.03
C ALA A 166 19.72 -0.47 -0.45
N GLN A 167 20.77 0.34 -0.25
CA GLN A 167 20.66 1.74 0.19
C GLN A 167 20.30 2.71 -0.94
N LYS A 168 20.60 2.40 -2.21
CA LYS A 168 20.33 3.30 -3.35
C LYS A 168 18.86 3.73 -3.47
N PRO A 169 17.88 2.81 -3.52
CA PRO A 169 16.48 3.20 -3.66
C PRO A 169 15.93 3.95 -2.43
N LEU A 170 16.58 3.79 -1.28
CA LEU A 170 16.14 4.40 -0.03
C LEU A 170 16.29 5.92 -0.02
N ALA A 171 17.27 6.47 -0.76
CA ALA A 171 17.44 7.91 -0.87
C ALA A 171 16.23 8.58 -1.54
N THR A 172 15.70 7.96 -2.61
CA THR A 172 14.48 8.41 -3.29
C THR A 172 13.28 8.33 -2.36
N LEU A 173 13.16 7.23 -1.60
CA LEU A 173 12.09 7.08 -0.62
C LEU A 173 12.15 8.14 0.48
N ASP A 174 13.32 8.39 1.08
CA ASP A 174 13.44 9.34 2.18
C ASP A 174 13.06 10.75 1.72
N TYR A 175 13.47 11.16 0.51
CA TYR A 175 13.04 12.42 -0.08
C TYR A 175 11.51 12.49 -0.21
N TYR A 176 10.90 11.46 -0.81
CA TYR A 176 9.46 11.37 -1.01
C TYR A 176 8.68 11.46 0.31
N VAL A 177 9.03 10.64 1.30
CA VAL A 177 8.29 10.59 2.57
C VAL A 177 8.58 11.85 3.43
N MET A 178 9.75 12.48 3.27
CA MET A 178 10.04 13.77 3.88
C MET A 178 9.14 14.88 3.30
N GLN A 179 8.92 14.90 1.98
CA GLN A 179 8.01 15.84 1.34
C GLN A 179 6.57 15.65 1.85
N LEU A 180 6.10 14.39 1.93
CA LEU A 180 4.78 14.09 2.49
C LEU A 180 4.65 14.55 3.94
N GLN A 181 5.66 14.29 4.77
CA GLN A 181 5.65 14.74 6.17
C GLN A 181 5.54 16.26 6.23
N ALA A 182 6.41 16.99 5.51
CA ALA A 182 6.42 18.44 5.52
C ALA A 182 5.06 19.01 5.08
N GLN A 183 4.45 18.44 4.04
CA GLN A 183 3.14 18.84 3.56
C GLN A 183 2.05 18.63 4.62
N LEU A 184 2.04 17.48 5.30
CA LEU A 184 1.04 17.15 6.32
C LEU A 184 1.22 18.01 7.58
N GLU A 185 2.46 18.18 8.06
CA GLU A 185 2.78 18.97 9.24
C GLU A 185 2.43 20.46 9.08
N ALA A 186 2.52 21.00 7.86
CA ALA A 186 2.09 22.37 7.57
C ALA A 186 0.60 22.63 7.89
N GLY A 187 -0.23 21.59 7.90
CA GLY A 187 -1.65 21.65 8.24
C GLY A 187 -1.99 21.27 9.69
N GLU A 188 -1.03 20.77 10.47
CA GLU A 188 -1.30 20.09 11.76
C GLU A 188 -1.97 20.99 12.79
N SER A 189 -1.65 22.29 12.79
CA SER A 189 -2.25 23.27 13.71
C SER A 189 -3.77 23.39 13.56
N ASP A 190 -4.32 23.06 12.39
CA ASP A 190 -5.75 23.12 12.12
C ASP A 190 -6.45 21.75 12.29
N ARG A 191 -5.73 20.67 12.67
CA ARG A 191 -6.32 19.34 12.94
C ARG A 191 -7.44 19.40 13.97
N ALA A 192 -7.28 20.21 15.02
CA ALA A 192 -8.30 20.37 16.07
C ALA A 192 -9.59 21.04 15.57
N LYS A 193 -9.55 21.72 14.41
CA LYS A 193 -10.68 22.40 13.79
C LYS A 193 -11.40 21.55 12.75
N LEU A 194 -11.02 20.27 12.59
CA LEU A 194 -11.71 19.35 11.69
C LEU A 194 -13.09 19.02 12.24
N ASP A 195 -14.07 19.05 11.34
CA ASP A 195 -15.51 19.07 11.62
C ASP A 195 -16.21 17.73 11.38
N SER A 196 -15.51 16.74 10.82
CA SER A 196 -16.05 15.41 10.56
C SER A 196 -15.11 14.29 10.97
N ASP A 197 -15.67 13.14 11.30
CA ASP A 197 -14.91 11.92 11.62
C ASP A 197 -14.07 11.47 10.43
N ARG A 198 -14.58 11.63 9.21
CA ARG A 198 -13.85 11.32 7.97
C ARG A 198 -12.57 12.14 7.85
N TRP A 199 -12.65 13.46 8.05
CA TRP A 199 -11.49 14.32 7.97
C TRP A 199 -10.47 14.03 9.08
N ARG A 200 -10.95 13.80 10.31
CA ARG A 200 -10.07 13.44 11.44
C ARG A 200 -9.35 12.13 11.20
N ALA A 201 -10.07 11.09 10.80
CA ALA A 201 -9.51 9.78 10.48
C ALA A 201 -8.53 9.85 9.31
N GLY A 202 -8.90 10.54 8.23
CA GLY A 202 -8.07 10.70 7.03
C GLY A 202 -6.75 11.42 7.32
N TYR A 203 -6.82 12.55 8.03
CA TYR A 203 -5.63 13.33 8.36
C TYR A 203 -4.70 12.58 9.32
N ASP A 204 -5.25 12.02 10.41
CA ASP A 204 -4.45 11.31 11.41
C ASP A 204 -3.84 10.03 10.83
N LEU A 205 -4.57 9.31 9.98
CA LEU A 205 -4.03 8.14 9.27
C LEU A 205 -2.89 8.56 8.33
N ALA A 206 -3.07 9.62 7.55
CA ALA A 206 -2.06 10.07 6.60
C ALA A 206 -0.76 10.46 7.30
N LEU A 207 -0.85 11.28 8.34
CA LEU A 207 0.32 11.70 9.12
C LEU A 207 0.95 10.51 9.85
N GLY A 208 0.14 9.66 10.48
CA GLY A 208 0.61 8.48 11.19
C GLY A 208 1.39 7.51 10.29
N ARG A 209 0.84 7.16 9.11
CA ARG A 209 1.49 6.25 8.15
C ARG A 209 2.73 6.86 7.51
N THR A 210 2.72 8.17 7.22
CA THR A 210 3.90 8.89 6.72
C THR A 210 5.04 8.83 7.73
N LEU A 211 4.76 9.15 9.00
CA LEU A 211 5.75 9.08 10.07
C LEU A 211 6.25 7.65 10.29
N ALA A 212 5.37 6.65 10.24
CA ALA A 212 5.75 5.24 10.36
C ALA A 212 6.69 4.79 9.23
N MET A 213 6.41 5.19 7.99
CA MET A 213 7.29 4.92 6.85
C MET A 213 8.67 5.57 7.02
N ARG A 214 8.73 6.82 7.52
CA ARG A 214 10.03 7.46 7.83
C ARG A 214 10.81 6.72 8.90
N VAL A 215 10.14 6.27 9.97
CA VAL A 215 10.78 5.51 11.04
C VAL A 215 11.40 4.23 10.48
N ARG A 216 10.64 3.50 9.65
CA ARG A 216 11.16 2.28 9.00
C ARG A 216 12.32 2.58 8.06
N ALA A 217 12.22 3.60 7.23
CA ALA A 217 13.26 3.96 6.26
C ALA A 217 14.57 4.37 6.97
N LEU A 218 14.48 5.26 7.97
CA LEU A 218 15.65 5.74 8.72
C LEU A 218 16.27 4.63 9.58
N GLY A 219 15.43 3.83 10.26
CA GLY A 219 15.89 2.68 11.04
C GLY A 219 16.58 1.63 10.18
N TYR A 220 15.99 1.30 9.03
CA TYR A 220 16.57 0.40 8.04
C TYR A 220 17.94 0.92 7.56
N ASN A 221 18.03 2.20 7.18
CA ASN A 221 19.30 2.79 6.75
C ASN A 221 20.38 2.71 7.84
N ALA A 222 20.00 2.98 9.10
CA ALA A 222 20.92 2.93 10.23
C ALA A 222 21.45 1.50 10.47
N MET A 223 20.58 0.49 10.42
CA MET A 223 20.97 -0.92 10.57
C MET A 223 21.91 -1.38 9.45
N LEU A 224 21.65 -0.94 8.22
CA LEU A 224 22.52 -1.22 7.08
C LEU A 224 23.88 -0.52 7.21
N ALA A 225 23.90 0.74 7.60
CA ALA A 225 25.14 1.50 7.79
C ALA A 225 26.03 0.92 8.91
N ASP A 226 25.42 0.51 10.02
CA ASP A 226 26.13 -0.17 11.11
C ASP A 226 26.69 -1.52 10.63
N MET A 227 25.89 -2.36 9.97
CA MET A 227 26.33 -3.66 9.45
C MET A 227 27.46 -3.53 8.40
N LYS A 228 27.45 -2.47 7.59
CA LYS A 228 28.51 -2.20 6.62
C LYS A 228 29.83 -1.83 7.29
N SER A 229 29.76 -1.03 8.34
CA SER A 229 30.91 -0.49 9.08
C SER A 229 31.48 -1.52 10.05
N ASN A 230 30.59 -2.21 10.76
CA ASN A 230 30.85 -3.21 11.79
C ASN A 230 30.09 -4.51 11.47
N PRO A 231 30.55 -5.34 10.52
CA PRO A 231 29.88 -6.58 10.17
C PRO A 231 29.72 -7.50 11.39
N LYS A 232 28.49 -7.96 11.65
CA LYS A 232 28.23 -8.97 12.69
C LYS A 232 28.73 -10.34 12.23
N THR A 233 29.26 -11.11 13.16
CA THR A 233 29.62 -12.51 12.95
C THR A 233 28.45 -13.43 13.27
N PHE A 234 28.36 -14.55 12.57
CA PHE A 234 27.37 -15.58 12.88
C PHE A 234 27.72 -16.26 14.21
N THR A 235 26.69 -16.47 15.02
CA THR A 235 26.74 -17.22 16.28
C THR A 235 26.22 -18.65 16.10
N LYS A 236 25.34 -18.89 15.13
CA LYS A 236 24.77 -20.20 14.83
C LYS A 236 25.60 -20.93 13.77
N GLU A 237 25.88 -22.21 14.03
CA GLU A 237 26.58 -23.06 13.08
C GLU A 237 25.75 -23.26 11.81
N GLY A 238 26.38 -23.07 10.65
CA GLY A 238 25.72 -23.22 9.34
C GLY A 238 24.92 -22.01 8.86
N SER A 239 24.84 -20.92 9.63
CA SER A 239 24.24 -19.67 9.15
C SER A 239 25.05 -19.06 8.02
N ASN A 240 24.35 -18.65 6.96
CA ASN A 240 24.93 -18.10 5.74
C ASN A 240 24.23 -16.82 5.25
N GLN A 241 23.27 -16.32 6.03
CA GLN A 241 22.43 -15.21 5.66
C GLN A 241 22.03 -14.36 6.87
N TRP A 242 21.97 -13.06 6.64
CA TRP A 242 21.33 -12.10 7.54
C TRP A 242 19.97 -11.70 6.99
N GLU A 243 18.95 -11.76 7.83
CA GLU A 243 17.65 -11.19 7.56
C GLU A 243 17.40 -10.03 8.51
N LEU A 244 16.91 -8.92 7.98
CA LEU A 244 16.42 -7.82 8.77
C LEU A 244 14.93 -8.02 9.04
N VAL A 245 14.57 -8.15 10.31
CA VAL A 245 13.18 -8.38 10.74
C VAL A 245 12.67 -7.22 11.58
N PRO A 246 11.34 -7.04 11.67
CA PRO A 246 10.74 -5.98 12.48
C PRO A 246 11.04 -6.20 13.97
N SER A 247 11.38 -5.12 14.69
CA SER A 247 11.70 -5.15 16.12
C SER A 247 11.13 -3.94 16.84
N ASP A 248 10.90 -4.08 18.15
CA ASP A 248 10.51 -2.96 19.02
C ASP A 248 11.68 -2.00 19.26
N GLU A 249 12.91 -2.42 18.98
CA GLU A 249 14.09 -1.56 19.09
C GLU A 249 14.14 -0.48 17.99
N ILE A 250 14.09 0.79 18.42
CA ILE A 250 14.12 1.94 17.52
C ILE A 250 15.55 2.45 17.35
N GLY A 251 16.21 1.98 16.28
CA GLY A 251 17.49 2.50 15.78
C GLY A 251 17.38 3.90 15.15
N GLY A 252 18.53 4.51 14.82
CA GLY A 252 18.58 5.79 14.09
C GLY A 252 18.53 7.07 14.95
N GLY A 253 18.64 6.96 16.28
CA GLY A 253 18.86 8.10 17.19
C GLY A 253 17.59 8.81 17.67
N ALA A 254 17.77 9.97 18.33
CA ALA A 254 16.69 10.67 19.02
C ALA A 254 15.57 11.17 18.09
N THR A 255 15.93 11.62 16.88
CA THR A 255 14.97 12.07 15.87
C THR A 255 14.01 10.95 15.46
N VAL A 256 14.54 9.75 15.20
CA VAL A 256 13.71 8.59 14.81
C VAL A 256 12.79 8.17 15.96
N ARG A 257 13.27 8.18 17.21
CA ARG A 257 12.42 7.93 18.39
C ARG A 257 11.27 8.93 18.53
N LYS A 258 11.52 10.22 18.23
CA LYS A 258 10.46 11.24 18.24
C LYS A 258 9.41 10.98 17.15
N LEU A 259 9.85 10.63 15.94
CA LEU A 259 8.95 10.25 14.84
C LEU A 259 8.13 9.01 15.20
N HIS A 260 8.76 7.98 15.77
CA HIS A 260 8.11 6.75 16.22
C HIS A 260 7.00 7.04 17.24
N LYS A 261 7.29 7.83 18.28
CA LYS A 261 6.28 8.20 19.29
C LYS A 261 5.07 8.89 18.66
N ARG A 262 5.30 9.80 17.70
CA ARG A 262 4.21 10.50 17.00
C ARG A 262 3.43 9.57 16.08
N ALA A 263 4.11 8.71 15.33
CA ALA A 263 3.47 7.70 14.49
C ALA A 263 2.52 6.82 15.32
N MET A 264 3.00 6.30 16.45
CA MET A 264 2.20 5.51 17.39
C MET A 264 1.00 6.31 17.91
N GLN A 265 1.20 7.58 18.30
CA GLN A 265 0.12 8.44 18.78
C GLN A 265 -0.99 8.62 17.75
N TYR A 266 -0.65 8.96 16.50
CA TYR A 266 -1.63 9.17 15.44
C TYR A 266 -2.34 7.89 15.02
N LEU A 267 -1.58 6.81 14.81
CA LEU A 267 -2.15 5.53 14.38
C LEU A 267 -3.03 4.90 15.46
N SER A 268 -2.60 4.93 16.73
CA SER A 268 -3.42 4.40 17.84
C SER A 268 -4.71 5.21 17.99
N ARG A 269 -4.63 6.55 17.88
CA ARG A 269 -5.83 7.39 17.89
C ARG A 269 -6.82 7.00 16.78
N VAL A 270 -6.35 6.69 15.57
CA VAL A 270 -7.22 6.23 14.49
C VAL A 270 -7.88 4.88 14.81
N ILE A 271 -7.14 3.96 15.42
CA ILE A 271 -7.69 2.66 15.84
C ILE A 271 -8.76 2.85 16.92
N ASP A 272 -8.49 3.69 17.90
CA ASP A 272 -9.34 3.90 19.08
C ASP A 272 -10.59 4.72 18.76
N GLU A 273 -10.44 5.84 18.03
CA GLU A 273 -11.54 6.77 17.73
C GLU A 273 -12.38 6.35 16.52
N HIS A 274 -11.82 5.54 15.61
CA HIS A 274 -12.45 5.21 14.33
C HIS A 274 -12.56 3.69 14.09
N ALA A 275 -12.75 2.90 15.14
CA ALA A 275 -12.88 1.44 15.06
C ALA A 275 -13.96 0.98 14.06
N GLY A 276 -13.70 -0.14 13.39
CA GLY A 276 -14.62 -0.73 12.41
C GLY A 276 -14.68 0.00 11.06
N THR A 277 -13.76 0.92 10.81
CA THR A 277 -13.66 1.70 9.56
C THR A 277 -12.42 1.31 8.74
N PRO A 278 -12.39 1.62 7.43
CA PRO A 278 -11.20 1.39 6.61
C PRO A 278 -9.96 2.12 7.12
N TRP A 279 -10.10 3.28 7.77
CA TRP A 279 -8.96 3.99 8.37
C TRP A 279 -8.34 3.22 9.53
N ALA A 280 -9.16 2.70 10.45
CA ALA A 280 -8.67 1.87 11.55
C ALA A 280 -8.05 0.57 11.06
N TYR A 281 -8.59 -0.03 9.99
CA TYR A 281 -7.98 -1.20 9.37
C TYR A 281 -6.57 -0.91 8.84
N PHE A 282 -6.39 0.21 8.15
CA PHE A 282 -5.06 0.60 7.68
C PHE A 282 -4.10 0.92 8.83
N ALA A 283 -4.55 1.60 9.87
CA ALA A 283 -3.72 1.87 11.04
C ALA A 283 -3.34 0.57 11.77
N THR A 284 -4.26 -0.37 11.91
CA THR A 284 -4.01 -1.69 12.49
C THR A 284 -3.02 -2.49 11.64
N ALA A 285 -3.18 -2.47 10.32
CA ALA A 285 -2.23 -3.12 9.40
C ALA A 285 -0.84 -2.48 9.52
N GLU A 286 -0.76 -1.15 9.63
CA GLU A 286 0.50 -0.42 9.80
C GLU A 286 1.22 -0.81 11.09
N LEU A 287 0.48 -1.01 12.18
CA LEU A 287 1.00 -1.39 13.50
C LEU A 287 1.06 -2.91 13.74
N SER A 288 0.70 -3.73 12.75
CA SER A 288 0.76 -5.20 12.86
C SER A 288 2.18 -5.74 12.99
N ALA A 289 3.17 -4.94 12.63
CA ALA A 289 4.58 -5.21 12.85
C ALA A 289 5.23 -3.98 13.50
N PRO A 290 6.17 -4.17 14.45
CA PRO A 290 6.97 -3.11 15.01
C PRO A 290 7.65 -2.24 13.93
N LEU A 291 7.91 -0.97 14.26
CA LEU A 291 8.50 -0.01 13.32
C LEU A 291 10.03 -0.04 13.28
N GLY A 292 10.67 -0.69 14.25
CA GLY A 292 12.11 -0.87 14.34
C GLY A 292 12.59 -2.08 13.56
N TRP A 293 13.90 -2.33 13.63
CA TRP A 293 14.58 -3.37 12.87
C TRP A 293 15.66 -4.05 13.70
N GLU A 294 15.79 -5.36 13.53
CA GLU A 294 16.88 -6.13 14.11
C GLU A 294 17.44 -7.13 13.08
N TRP A 295 18.71 -7.49 13.25
CA TRP A 295 19.36 -8.51 12.44
C TRP A 295 19.13 -9.89 13.04
N GLN A 296 18.67 -10.83 12.22
CA GLN A 296 18.56 -12.24 12.57
C GLN A 296 19.36 -13.12 11.62
N GLU A 297 20.01 -14.14 12.19
CA GLU A 297 20.75 -15.14 11.44
C GLU A 297 19.79 -16.16 10.84
N ARG A 298 19.94 -16.43 9.54
CA ARG A 298 19.25 -17.50 8.81
C ARG A 298 20.21 -18.48 8.17
N GLN A 299 19.70 -19.69 7.98
CA GLN A 299 20.35 -20.75 7.24
C GLN A 299 19.47 -21.13 6.05
N ILE A 300 20.06 -21.10 4.85
CA ILE A 300 19.47 -21.70 3.66
C ILE A 300 20.32 -22.90 3.27
N ALA A 301 19.67 -24.04 3.04
CA ALA A 301 20.31 -25.19 2.43
C ALA A 301 20.80 -24.80 1.03
N MET A 302 22.10 -24.59 0.88
CA MET A 302 22.70 -24.39 -0.43
C MET A 302 22.53 -25.70 -1.21
N PRO A 303 21.97 -25.69 -2.44
CA PRO A 303 21.98 -26.88 -3.26
C PRO A 303 23.43 -27.34 -3.40
N ALA A 304 23.71 -28.61 -3.05
CA ALA A 304 25.06 -29.15 -3.06
C ALA A 304 25.69 -28.86 -4.43
N GLN A 305 26.69 -27.98 -4.44
CA GLN A 305 27.48 -27.72 -5.63
C GLN A 305 28.17 -29.05 -5.93
N ASN A 306 27.74 -29.70 -7.01
CA ASN A 306 28.24 -31.00 -7.41
C ASN A 306 29.73 -30.85 -7.73
N MET A 307 30.59 -31.01 -6.71
CA MET A 307 32.05 -31.02 -6.82
C MET A 307 32.44 -32.37 -7.42
N GLY A 308 32.12 -32.51 -8.70
CA GLY A 308 32.36 -33.69 -9.50
C GLY A 308 32.90 -33.27 -10.86
N ASN A 309 34.22 -33.20 -10.93
CA ASN A 309 35.06 -33.32 -12.13
C ASN A 309 35.26 -32.08 -13.02
N ASN A 310 36.51 -31.62 -13.03
CA ASN A 310 37.10 -30.77 -14.05
C ASN A 310 36.98 -31.44 -15.42
N ASN A 311 36.19 -30.88 -16.32
CA ASN A 311 36.55 -30.88 -17.74
C ASN A 311 36.07 -29.59 -18.40
N ALA A 312 37.03 -28.83 -18.92
CA ALA A 312 36.77 -27.65 -19.74
C ALA A 312 36.05 -28.06 -21.03
N ASN A 313 35.14 -27.20 -21.51
CA ASN A 313 34.31 -27.34 -22.71
C ASN A 313 33.11 -28.31 -22.64
N ASN A 314 32.19 -28.07 -21.71
CA ASN A 314 30.76 -28.11 -22.03
C ASN A 314 29.99 -27.37 -20.92
N THR A 315 29.57 -26.14 -21.13
CA THR A 315 28.57 -25.50 -20.26
C THR A 315 27.25 -26.21 -20.56
N PRO A 316 26.70 -27.07 -19.68
CA PRO A 316 25.37 -27.57 -19.90
C PRO A 316 24.47 -26.36 -19.62
N ARG A 317 23.93 -25.75 -20.67
CA ARG A 317 22.68 -25.02 -20.52
C ARG A 317 21.75 -25.98 -19.78
N PRO A 318 21.05 -25.58 -18.71
CA PRO A 318 20.10 -26.46 -18.06
C PRO A 318 19.12 -26.95 -19.12
N GLN A 319 19.31 -28.19 -19.59
CA GLN A 319 18.39 -28.88 -20.46
C GLN A 319 17.24 -29.24 -19.53
N PHE A 320 16.24 -28.36 -19.48
CA PHE A 320 14.95 -28.73 -18.91
C PHE A 320 14.54 -30.04 -19.58
N ALA A 321 14.10 -31.03 -18.79
CA ALA A 321 13.63 -32.29 -19.35
C ALA A 321 12.61 -31.99 -20.46
N PRO A 322 12.52 -32.77 -21.56
CA PRO A 322 11.60 -32.50 -22.67
C PRO A 322 10.15 -32.24 -22.21
N GLU A 323 9.76 -32.87 -21.10
CA GLU A 323 8.47 -32.69 -20.43
C GLU A 323 8.31 -31.31 -19.77
N GLU A 324 9.35 -30.76 -19.16
CA GLU A 324 9.33 -29.44 -18.52
C GLU A 324 9.31 -28.31 -19.56
N GLU A 325 9.99 -28.48 -20.69
CA GLU A 325 9.85 -27.59 -21.84
C GLU A 325 8.44 -27.63 -22.43
N ALA A 326 7.83 -28.81 -22.56
CA ALA A 326 6.46 -28.96 -23.04
C ALA A 326 5.46 -28.25 -22.10
N ARG A 327 5.58 -28.43 -20.78
CA ARG A 327 4.76 -27.72 -19.77
C ARG A 327 4.94 -26.20 -19.85
N ARG A 328 6.17 -25.71 -20.04
CA ARG A 328 6.42 -24.27 -20.22
C ARG A 328 5.83 -23.72 -21.51
N ARG A 329 5.93 -24.47 -22.62
CA ARG A 329 5.30 -24.10 -23.90
C ARG A 329 3.79 -24.06 -23.79
N GLU A 330 3.19 -25.02 -23.09
CA GLU A 330 1.76 -25.06 -22.82
C GLU A 330 1.30 -23.93 -21.91
N MET A 331 2.04 -23.63 -20.83
CA MET A 331 1.79 -22.45 -19.98
C MET A 331 1.91 -21.14 -20.76
N ARG A 332 2.90 -20.99 -21.64
CA ARG A 332 3.05 -19.82 -22.51
C ARG A 332 1.89 -19.71 -23.49
N ARG A 333 1.46 -20.81 -24.12
CA ARG A 333 0.30 -20.86 -25.02
C ARG A 333 -0.96 -20.45 -24.27
N ARG A 334 -1.17 -20.98 -23.07
CA ARG A 334 -2.31 -20.63 -22.20
C ARG A 334 -2.28 -19.17 -21.75
N GLN A 335 -1.11 -18.63 -21.41
CA GLN A 335 -0.95 -17.20 -21.08
C GLN A 335 -1.20 -16.29 -22.29
N GLN A 336 -0.72 -16.66 -23.48
CA GLN A 336 -0.98 -15.92 -24.72
C GLN A 336 -2.47 -15.93 -25.07
N LYS A 337 -3.13 -17.11 -24.98
CA LYS A 337 -4.59 -17.22 -25.14
C LYS A 337 -5.34 -16.34 -24.15
N LYS A 338 -4.94 -16.37 -22.87
CA LYS A 338 -5.50 -15.51 -21.83
C LYS A 338 -5.38 -14.03 -22.18
N GLN A 339 -4.22 -13.58 -22.68
CA GLN A 339 -4.01 -12.20 -23.09
C GLN A 339 -4.82 -11.81 -24.34
N MET A 340 -4.91 -12.69 -25.35
CA MET A 340 -5.66 -12.38 -26.58
C MET A 340 -7.18 -12.40 -26.40
N SER A 341 -7.68 -13.24 -25.49
CA SER A 341 -9.12 -13.35 -25.19
C SER A 341 -9.56 -12.44 -24.05
N ARG A 342 -8.65 -11.62 -23.49
CA ARG A 342 -8.92 -10.77 -22.34
C ARG A 342 -9.99 -9.73 -22.67
N PRO A 343 -11.12 -9.67 -21.94
CA PRO A 343 -12.13 -8.65 -22.16
C PRO A 343 -11.64 -7.27 -21.66
N ASN A 344 -12.08 -6.23 -22.35
CA ASN A 344 -11.95 -4.84 -21.87
C ASN A 344 -13.21 -4.50 -21.09
N LEU A 345 -13.05 -3.98 -19.86
CA LEU A 345 -14.13 -3.54 -18.98
C LEU A 345 -14.28 -2.02 -18.98
#